data_AF-A0A1E5GP13-F1
#
_entry.id   AF-A0A1E5GP13-F1
#
_cell.length_a   1.000
_cell.length_b   1.000
_cell.length_c   1.000
_cell.angle_alpha   90.00
_cell.angle_beta   90.00
_cell.angle_gamma   90.00
#
_symmetry.space_group_name_H-M   'P 1'
#
loop_
_entity.id
_entity.type
_entity.pdbx_description
1 polymer ?
#
loop_
_entity_poly.entity_id
_entity_poly.type
_entity_poly.pdbx_seq_one_letter_code
_entity_poly.pdbx_strand_id
1 'polypeptide(L)'
;MKKAIISKTVNLLDGGCNACGIIEDENYTLTIDEQVIPLENLTVNSLVTAIALKNGYKREYQMDVIDDFTLYKKDDHQITLKEEYDFLTYSIETAKIETRDQMMDEKKLVETVNQILVTLFKVEELAFSL
;
A
#
# COMPACT_ATOMS: atom_id res chain seq x y z
N MET A 1 2.27 -7.19 -18.24
CA MET A 1 2.60 -7.25 -16.80
C MET A 1 3.89 -6.49 -16.55
N LYS A 2 3.83 -5.36 -15.85
CA LYS A 2 5.02 -4.57 -15.49
C LYS A 2 5.70 -5.19 -14.27
N LYS A 3 7.01 -5.00 -14.12
CA LYS A 3 7.77 -5.47 -12.95
C LYS A 3 7.68 -4.45 -11.81
N ALA A 4 7.42 -4.95 -10.60
CA ALA A 4 7.43 -4.17 -9.36
C ALA A 4 8.44 -4.80 -8.41
N ILE A 5 9.49 -4.06 -8.05
CA ILE A 5 10.55 -4.56 -7.17
C ILE A 5 10.38 -3.89 -5.80
N ILE A 6 10.18 -4.69 -4.77
CA ILE A 6 10.17 -4.24 -3.39
C ILE A 6 11.57 -4.46 -2.84
N SER A 7 12.12 -3.51 -2.09
CA SER A 7 13.43 -3.64 -1.47
C SER A 7 13.40 -3.14 -0.04
N LYS A 8 14.00 -3.93 0.86
CA LYS A 8 14.15 -3.63 2.28
C LYS A 8 15.60 -3.27 2.58
N THR A 9 15.81 -2.14 3.24
CA THR A 9 17.12 -1.76 3.82
C THR A 9 16.98 -1.72 5.33
N VAL A 10 17.91 -2.33 6.05
CA VAL A 10 17.94 -2.29 7.52
C VAL A 10 19.16 -1.47 7.94
N ASN A 11 18.92 -0.33 8.57
CA ASN A 11 19.96 0.47 9.18
C ASN A 11 20.07 0.08 10.66
N LEU A 12 21.30 -0.19 11.11
CA LEU A 12 21.58 -0.45 12.52
C LEU A 12 22.00 0.87 13.17
N LEU A 13 21.15 1.41 14.02
CA LEU A 13 21.41 2.64 14.75
C LEU A 13 21.90 2.30 16.16
N ASP A 14 23.03 2.89 16.55
CA ASP A 14 23.48 2.87 17.94
C ASP A 14 22.57 3.81 18.74
N GLY A 15 21.90 3.29 19.77
CA GLY A 15 20.83 3.96 20.51
C GLY A 15 21.25 5.19 21.30
N GLY A 16 22.49 5.66 21.15
CA GLY A 16 23.01 6.92 21.70
C GLY A 16 23.12 6.96 23.22
N CYS A 17 22.77 5.87 23.91
CA CYS A 17 22.87 5.68 25.34
C CYS A 17 23.59 4.35 25.59
N ASN A 18 24.53 4.33 26.53
CA ASN A 18 25.33 3.15 26.89
C ASN A 18 24.52 1.95 27.42
N ALA A 19 23.21 2.09 27.58
CA ALA A 19 22.27 1.04 27.98
C ALA A 19 21.27 0.63 26.89
N CYS A 20 21.24 1.34 25.75
CA CYS A 20 20.36 1.01 24.63
C CYS A 20 21.11 0.11 23.64
N GLY A 21 20.51 -1.02 23.28
CA GLY A 21 21.05 -1.92 22.26
C GLY A 21 20.95 -1.32 20.85
N ILE A 22 21.42 -2.07 19.86
CA ILE A 22 21.27 -1.73 18.45
C ILE A 22 19.76 -1.67 18.12
N ILE A 23 19.34 -0.57 17.51
CA ILE A 23 17.98 -0.40 17.00
C ILE A 23 18.00 -0.68 15.50
N GLU A 24 17.10 -1.55 15.03
CA GLU A 24 16.89 -1.80 13.61
C GLU A 24 15.90 -0.76 13.06
N ASP A 25 16.32 -0.05 12.01
CA ASP A 25 15.50 0.89 11.27
C ASP A 25 15.25 0.32 9.86
N GLU A 26 14.04 -0.17 9.63
CA GLU A 26 13.64 -0.80 8.37
C GLU A 26 13.05 0.22 7.40
N ASN A 27 13.63 0.29 6.20
CA ASN A 27 13.19 1.18 5.14
C ASN A 27 12.76 0.35 3.94
N TYR A 28 11.53 0.57 3.46
CA TYR A 28 10.98 -0.13 2.31
C TYR A 28 10.90 0.80 1.09
N THR A 29 11.20 0.26 -0.09
CA THR A 29 11.07 0.98 -1.36
C THR A 29 10.38 0.11 -2.39
N LEU A 30 9.59 0.74 -3.26
CA LEU A 30 8.93 0.14 -4.41
C LEU A 30 9.48 0.76 -5.69
N THR A 31 10.04 -0.06 -6.56
CA THR A 31 10.55 0.37 -7.88
C THR A 31 9.65 -0.16 -8.99
N ILE A 32 9.09 0.76 -9.79
CA ILE A 32 8.28 0.45 -10.98
C ILE A 32 8.69 1.43 -12.07
N ASP A 33 8.97 0.93 -13.29
CA ASP A 33 9.37 1.76 -14.44
C ASP A 33 10.52 2.74 -14.08
N GLU A 34 11.58 2.23 -13.43
CA GLU A 34 12.77 2.99 -12.97
C GLU A 34 12.51 4.06 -11.89
N GLN A 35 11.26 4.30 -11.53
CA GLN A 35 10.90 5.22 -10.45
C GLN A 35 10.91 4.48 -9.10
N VAL A 36 11.69 5.00 -8.17
CA VAL A 36 11.74 4.52 -6.78
C VAL A 36 10.74 5.31 -5.93
N ILE A 37 9.89 4.60 -5.21
CA ILE A 37 8.86 5.16 -4.33
C ILE A 37 9.15 4.67 -2.91
N PRO A 38 9.41 5.55 -1.93
CA PRO A 38 9.54 5.13 -0.54
C PRO A 38 8.18 4.65 -0.02
N LEU A 39 8.21 3.58 0.78
CA LEU A 39 7.05 3.06 1.49
C LEU A 39 7.26 3.29 2.98
N GLU A 40 6.21 3.72 3.68
CA GLU A 40 6.26 3.86 5.14
C GLU A 40 6.42 2.50 5.82
N ASN A 41 5.66 1.49 5.36
CA ASN A 41 5.72 0.11 5.83
C ASN A 41 5.43 -0.86 4.67
N LEU A 42 5.74 -2.14 4.87
CA LEU A 42 5.37 -3.19 3.91
C LEU A 42 3.96 -3.73 4.21
N THR A 43 2.93 -2.94 3.84
CA THR A 43 1.52 -3.26 4.09
C THR A 43 0.68 -3.20 2.82
N VAL A 44 -0.53 -3.77 2.85
CA VAL A 44 -1.45 -3.70 1.71
C VAL A 44 -1.74 -2.26 1.34
N ASN A 45 -2.09 -1.42 2.32
CA ASN A 45 -2.43 -0.02 2.10
C ASN A 45 -1.25 0.78 1.57
N SER A 46 -0.05 0.57 2.10
CA SER A 46 1.16 1.27 1.65
C SER A 46 1.45 0.98 0.17
N LEU A 47 1.37 -0.30 -0.23
CA LEU A 47 1.59 -0.71 -1.62
C LEU A 47 0.49 -0.23 -2.56
N VAL A 48 -0.79 -0.44 -2.20
CA VAL A 48 -1.93 0.01 -3.02
C VAL A 48 -1.89 1.52 -3.21
N THR A 49 -1.63 2.28 -2.15
CA THR A 49 -1.51 3.75 -2.20
C THR A 49 -0.40 4.16 -3.18
N ALA A 50 0.82 3.66 -2.99
CA ALA A 50 1.95 4.00 -3.84
C ALA A 50 1.68 3.71 -5.33
N ILE A 51 1.09 2.56 -5.62
CA ILE A 51 0.82 2.12 -6.99
C ILE A 51 -0.35 2.90 -7.60
N ALA A 52 -1.42 3.15 -6.84
CA ALA A 52 -2.55 3.94 -7.30
C ALA A 52 -2.11 5.37 -7.67
N LEU A 53 -1.34 6.02 -6.80
CA LEU A 53 -0.80 7.36 -7.05
C LEU A 53 0.11 7.39 -8.29
N LYS A 54 1.00 6.40 -8.45
CA LYS A 54 1.84 6.27 -9.66
C LYS A 54 0.99 6.12 -10.93
N ASN A 55 -0.17 5.46 -10.84
CA ASN A 55 -1.10 5.26 -11.96
C ASN A 55 -2.06 6.45 -12.19
N GLY A 56 -1.81 7.59 -11.53
CA GLY A 56 -2.53 8.84 -11.76
C GLY A 56 -3.80 9.02 -10.93
N TYR A 57 -4.05 8.15 -9.95
CA TYR A 57 -5.09 8.40 -8.95
C TYR A 57 -4.68 9.53 -8.03
N LYS A 58 -5.65 10.36 -7.64
CA LYS A 58 -5.52 11.32 -6.55
C LYS A 58 -6.18 10.74 -5.31
N ARG A 59 -5.59 11.01 -4.14
CA ARG A 59 -6.09 10.56 -2.84
C ARG A 59 -6.62 11.78 -2.07
N GLU A 60 -7.82 11.67 -1.52
CA GLU A 60 -8.46 12.69 -0.69
C GLU A 60 -9.02 12.04 0.58
N TYR A 61 -8.82 12.66 1.73
CA TYR A 61 -9.51 12.24 2.96
C TYR A 61 -10.87 12.94 3.02
N GLN A 62 -11.93 12.18 3.25
CA GLN A 62 -13.30 12.66 3.36
C GLN A 62 -13.78 12.43 4.79
N MET A 63 -14.25 13.51 5.41
CA MET A 63 -14.93 13.46 6.70
C MET A 63 -16.42 13.42 6.44
N ASP A 64 -17.08 12.34 6.83
CA ASP A 64 -18.53 12.20 6.76
C ASP A 64 -19.11 12.20 8.18
N VAL A 65 -20.39 12.51 8.32
CA VAL A 65 -21.12 12.46 9.59
C VAL A 65 -21.18 11.02 10.11
N ILE A 66 -21.16 10.03 9.21
CA ILE A 66 -21.27 8.62 9.55
C ILE A 66 -19.89 8.00 9.82
N ASP A 67 -18.99 8.04 8.83
CA ASP A 67 -17.62 7.53 8.95
C ASP A 67 -16.68 8.31 8.03
N ASP A 68 -15.47 8.53 8.51
CA ASP A 68 -14.39 9.04 7.67
C ASP A 68 -13.90 7.96 6.69
N PHE A 69 -13.46 8.39 5.51
CA PHE A 69 -12.87 7.47 4.52
C PHE A 69 -11.86 8.17 3.62
N THR A 70 -10.96 7.37 3.05
CA THR A 70 -10.09 7.80 1.96
C THR A 70 -10.80 7.58 0.62
N LEU A 71 -10.78 8.57 -0.27
CA LEU A 71 -11.30 8.50 -1.62
C LEU A 71 -10.18 8.60 -2.64
N TYR A 72 -10.09 7.61 -3.53
CA TYR A 72 -9.21 7.62 -4.69
C TYR A 72 -10.01 8.01 -5.93
N LYS A 73 -9.51 8.98 -6.71
CA LYS A 73 -10.17 9.48 -7.92
C LYS A 73 -9.23 9.47 -9.13
N LYS A 74 -9.73 8.97 -10.26
CA LYS A 74 -9.11 9.12 -11.57
C LYS A 74 -10.22 9.20 -12.62
N ASP A 75 -10.31 10.34 -13.29
CA ASP A 75 -11.41 10.64 -14.23
C ASP A 75 -12.78 10.38 -13.55
N ASP A 76 -13.66 9.58 -14.18
CA ASP A 76 -14.97 9.19 -13.63
C ASP A 76 -14.91 7.97 -12.70
N HIS A 77 -13.72 7.47 -12.37
CA HIS A 77 -13.53 6.27 -11.56
C HIS A 77 -13.14 6.61 -10.12
N GLN A 78 -13.91 6.10 -9.16
CA GLN A 78 -13.73 6.40 -7.74
C GLN A 78 -13.67 5.11 -6.91
N ILE A 79 -12.74 5.05 -5.96
CA ILE A 79 -12.59 3.94 -5.02
C ILE A 79 -12.59 4.50 -3.61
N THR A 80 -13.44 3.97 -2.74
CA THR A 80 -13.47 4.28 -1.32
C THR A 80 -12.60 3.28 -0.57
N LEU A 81 -11.80 3.76 0.37
CA LEU A 81 -11.05 2.99 1.35
C LEU A 81 -11.54 3.39 2.75
N LYS A 82 -12.05 2.41 3.49
CA LYS A 82 -12.29 2.51 4.94
C LYS A 82 -11.26 1.70 5.71
N GLU A 83 -10.75 2.28 6.79
CA GLU A 83 -9.68 1.72 7.60
C GLU A 83 -10.20 1.54 9.04
N GLU A 84 -10.22 0.29 9.52
CA GLU A 84 -10.64 -0.07 10.88
C GLU A 84 -9.54 -0.89 11.55
N TYR A 85 -8.61 -0.21 12.22
CA TYR A 85 -7.39 -0.81 12.78
C TYR A 85 -6.58 -1.55 11.69
N ASP A 86 -6.50 -2.88 11.76
CA ASP A 86 -5.81 -3.72 10.77
C ASP A 86 -6.73 -4.15 9.61
N PHE A 87 -8.01 -3.78 9.62
CA PHE A 87 -8.94 -4.17 8.57
C PHE A 87 -9.14 -3.04 7.56
N LEU A 88 -9.05 -3.40 6.28
CA LEU A 88 -9.25 -2.51 5.15
C LEU A 88 -10.46 -2.95 4.35
N THR A 89 -11.31 -1.99 4.00
CA THR A 89 -12.38 -2.17 3.02
C THR A 89 -12.16 -1.25 1.84
N TYR A 90 -11.85 -1.83 0.68
CA TYR A 90 -11.84 -1.12 -0.60
C TYR A 90 -13.15 -1.38 -1.34
N SER A 91 -13.79 -0.35 -1.86
CA SER A 91 -15.05 -0.51 -2.59
C SER A 91 -15.22 0.47 -3.74
N ILE A 92 -15.93 -0.02 -4.76
CA ILE A 92 -16.59 0.74 -5.81
C ILE A 92 -18.08 0.39 -5.78
N GLU A 93 -18.91 0.99 -6.64
CA GLU A 93 -20.35 0.72 -6.67
C GLU A 93 -20.69 -0.77 -6.87
N THR A 94 -19.92 -1.49 -7.69
CA THR A 94 -20.21 -2.86 -8.10
C THR A 94 -19.38 -3.94 -7.40
N ALA A 95 -18.36 -3.57 -6.62
CA ALA A 95 -17.43 -4.53 -6.04
C ALA A 95 -16.82 -4.00 -4.74
N LYS A 96 -16.51 -4.94 -3.83
CA LYS A 96 -15.88 -4.69 -2.54
C LYS A 96 -14.85 -5.77 -2.26
N ILE A 97 -13.69 -5.38 -1.71
CA ILE A 97 -12.65 -6.29 -1.22
C ILE A 97 -12.33 -5.90 0.22
N GLU A 98 -12.38 -6.89 1.10
CA GLU A 98 -11.99 -6.78 2.51
C GLU A 98 -10.71 -7.56 2.74
N THR A 99 -9.79 -6.98 3.50
CA THR A 99 -8.52 -7.62 3.80
C THR A 99 -7.90 -7.07 5.08
N ARG A 100 -6.82 -7.71 5.54
CA ARG A 100 -5.95 -7.15 6.58
C ARG A 100 -4.89 -6.27 5.94
N ASP A 101 -4.49 -5.20 6.63
CA ASP A 101 -3.38 -4.35 6.19
C ASP A 101 -2.04 -5.05 6.39
N GLN A 102 -1.85 -5.65 7.57
CA GLN A 102 -0.64 -6.37 7.94
C GLN A 102 -0.70 -7.83 7.51
N MET A 103 0.30 -8.28 6.75
CA MET A 103 0.44 -9.66 6.32
C MET A 103 1.87 -10.15 6.49
N MET A 104 2.06 -11.24 7.23
CA MET A 104 3.38 -11.88 7.38
C MET A 104 3.80 -12.67 6.13
N ASP A 105 2.84 -13.15 5.36
CA ASP A 105 3.09 -13.92 4.14
C ASP A 105 3.19 -12.94 2.96
N GLU A 106 4.43 -12.66 2.55
CA GLU A 106 4.74 -11.72 1.46
C GLU A 106 4.08 -12.13 0.14
N LYS A 107 3.89 -13.43 -0.11
CA LYS A 107 3.22 -13.91 -1.32
C LYS A 107 1.73 -13.54 -1.28
N LYS A 108 1.07 -13.77 -0.14
CA LYS A 108 -0.34 -13.36 0.03
C LYS A 108 -0.50 -11.85 0.01
N LEU A 109 0.48 -11.11 0.54
CA LEU A 109 0.50 -9.66 0.49
C LEU A 109 0.43 -9.18 -0.97
N VAL A 110 1.34 -9.64 -1.83
CA VAL A 110 1.37 -9.19 -3.23
C VAL A 110 0.21 -9.70 -4.06
N GLU A 111 -0.30 -10.91 -3.78
CA GLU A 111 -1.54 -11.44 -4.38
C GLU A 111 -2.75 -10.56 -4.04
N THR A 112 -2.89 -10.17 -2.76
CA THR A 112 -3.96 -9.27 -2.30
C THR A 112 -3.86 -7.90 -2.95
N VAL A 113 -2.64 -7.34 -3.01
CA VAL A 113 -2.38 -6.05 -3.66
C VAL A 113 -2.77 -6.11 -5.13
N ASN A 114 -2.36 -7.14 -5.88
CA ASN A 114 -2.77 -7.33 -7.27
C ASN A 114 -4.29 -7.49 -7.41
N GLN A 115 -4.94 -8.25 -6.52
CA GLN A 115 -6.39 -8.41 -6.56
C GLN A 115 -7.12 -7.06 -6.44
N ILE A 116 -6.69 -6.21 -5.50
CA ILE A 116 -7.26 -4.87 -5.29
C ILE A 116 -7.01 -3.98 -6.51
N LEU A 117 -5.76 -3.95 -7.01
CA LEU A 117 -5.35 -3.11 -8.12
C LEU A 117 -6.09 -3.45 -9.42
N VAL A 118 -6.19 -4.73 -9.75
CA VAL A 118 -6.86 -5.21 -10.97
C VAL A 118 -8.38 -5.01 -10.86
N THR A 119 -8.98 -5.45 -9.75
CA THR A 119 -10.45 -5.46 -9.61
C THR A 119 -11.01 -4.06 -9.42
N LEU A 120 -10.37 -3.23 -8.59
CA LEU A 120 -10.94 -1.97 -8.14
C LEU A 120 -10.27 -0.77 -8.80
N PHE A 121 -8.95 -0.78 -8.99
CA PHE A 121 -8.22 0.37 -9.57
C PHE A 121 -8.03 0.27 -11.09
N LYS A 122 -8.46 -0.83 -11.73
CA LYS A 122 -8.27 -1.08 -13.16
C LYS A 122 -6.81 -0.92 -13.60
N VAL A 123 -5.88 -1.25 -12.71
CA VAL A 123 -4.44 -1.25 -12.98
C VAL A 123 -4.08 -2.65 -13.46
N GLU A 124 -3.26 -2.75 -14.51
CA GLU A 124 -2.74 -4.03 -14.96
C GLU A 124 -2.02 -4.76 -13.83
N GLU A 125 -2.13 -6.09 -13.81
CA GLU A 125 -1.39 -6.93 -12.87
C GLU A 125 0.12 -6.60 -12.91
N LEU A 126 0.76 -6.69 -11.75
CA LEU A 126 2.18 -6.44 -11.58
C LEU A 126 2.93 -7.73 -11.21
N ALA A 127 4.11 -7.89 -11.79
CA ALA A 127 5.05 -8.95 -11.47
C ALA A 127 5.90 -8.50 -10.27
N PHE A 128 5.45 -8.81 -9.06
CA PHE A 128 6.19 -8.48 -7.85
C PHE A 128 7.45 -9.36 -7.68
N SER A 129 8.54 -8.73 -7.24
CA SER A 129 9.76 -9.36 -6.78
C SER A 129 10.14 -8.67 -5.48
N LEU A 130 10.30 -9.43 -4.40
CA LEU A 130 10.87 -8.97 -3.14
C LEU A 130 12.36 -9.35 -3.07
#